data_AF-A0A7R9PCH3-F1
#
_entry.id   AF-A0A7R9PCH3-F1
#
_cell.length_a   1.000
_cell.length_b   1.000
_cell.length_c   1.000
_cell.angle_alpha   90.00
_cell.angle_beta   90.00
_cell.angle_gamma   90.00
#
_symmetry.space_group_name_H-M   'P 1'
#
loop_
_entity.id
_entity.type
_entity.pdbx_description
1 polymer ?
#
loop_
_entity_poly.entity_id
_entity_poly.type
_entity_poly.pdbx_seq_one_letter_code
_entity_poly.pdbx_strand_id
1 'polypeptide(L)'
;MERQQFFRRKYERCYNALQNLISGLSDKEAQNALNNAVCKEKNHEDLSLGLIFVILTKPQSAAKTYRDLTLITRDGLGLVLNSLSHLILERYLRLTDVSRSQVLWLLREMMRNAVTNVETLCLNLMRHAAGGDVSQRNVVLIESLLDIYQENRTWLDKFPVLITSVVYTYLRLIEDHSGPKLAELRQKEVTFVVALIRERFGECLTIGRDFVRLLQNVARIPEFDKLWKDILLKPKTLCPNFTGVYPDT
;
A
#
# COMPACT_ATOMS: atom_id res chain seq x y z
N MET A 1 -20.38 -2.92 18.05
CA MET A 1 -21.26 -3.08 16.86
C MET A 1 -21.77 -1.75 16.31
N GLU A 2 -22.18 -0.79 17.13
CA GLU A 2 -22.74 0.51 16.66
C GLU A 2 -21.79 1.33 15.77
N ARG A 3 -20.53 1.52 16.19
CA ARG A 3 -19.52 2.24 15.39
C ARG A 3 -19.22 1.58 14.04
N GLN A 4 -19.53 0.29 13.89
CA GLN A 4 -19.35 -0.47 12.65
C GLN A 4 -20.53 -0.23 11.70
N GLN A 5 -21.77 -0.31 12.21
CA GLN A 5 -22.96 0.02 11.44
C GLN A 5 -22.95 1.48 10.98
N PHE A 6 -22.47 2.40 11.83
CA PHE A 6 -22.37 3.83 11.50
C PHE A 6 -21.51 4.08 10.25
N PHE A 7 -20.33 3.46 10.17
CA PHE A 7 -19.41 3.67 9.04
C PHE A 7 -19.99 3.14 7.73
N ARG A 8 -20.55 1.93 7.76
CA ARG A 8 -21.21 1.34 6.59
C ARG A 8 -22.42 2.18 6.15
N ARG A 9 -23.26 2.62 7.09
CA ARG A 9 -24.41 3.50 6.84
C ARG A 9 -23.98 4.84 6.24
N LYS A 10 -22.84 5.41 6.66
CA LYS A 10 -22.30 6.65 6.07
C LYS A 10 -22.02 6.45 4.58
N TYR A 11 -21.24 5.43 4.23
CA TYR A 11 -20.90 5.16 2.83
C TYR A 11 -22.12 4.80 1.97
N GLU A 12 -23.05 4.01 2.49
CA GLU A 12 -24.31 3.69 1.79
C GLU A 12 -25.17 4.94 1.57
N ARG A 13 -25.26 5.83 2.56
CA ARG A 13 -25.96 7.12 2.43
C ARG A 13 -25.30 8.01 1.36
N CYS A 14 -23.99 8.14 1.38
CA CYS A 14 -23.21 8.89 0.40
C CYS A 14 -23.39 8.32 -1.02
N TYR A 15 -23.37 6.99 -1.15
CA TYR A 15 -23.65 6.30 -2.40
C TYR A 15 -25.07 6.55 -2.90
N ASN A 16 -26.09 6.50 -2.05
CA ASN A 16 -27.47 6.79 -2.45
C ASN A 16 -27.63 8.25 -2.90
N ALA A 17 -27.00 9.20 -2.21
CA ALA A 17 -26.98 10.59 -2.62
C ALA A 17 -26.33 10.78 -4.00
N LEU A 18 -25.21 10.08 -4.24
CA LEU A 18 -24.55 10.05 -5.55
C LEU A 18 -25.48 9.48 -6.63
N GLN A 19 -26.13 8.33 -6.38
CA GLN A 19 -27.04 7.72 -7.36
C GLN A 19 -28.22 8.62 -7.69
N ASN A 20 -28.82 9.29 -6.70
CA ASN A 20 -29.91 10.24 -6.94
C ASN A 20 -29.49 11.41 -7.85
N LEU A 21 -28.20 11.78 -7.84
CA LEU A 21 -27.68 12.86 -8.65
C LEU A 21 -27.39 12.43 -10.11
N ILE A 22 -26.92 11.20 -10.32
CA ILE A 22 -26.38 10.77 -11.62
C ILE A 22 -27.19 9.68 -12.34
N SER A 23 -28.18 9.09 -11.68
CA SER A 23 -28.96 7.99 -12.26
C SER A 23 -29.77 8.44 -13.48
N GLY A 24 -29.69 7.69 -14.57
CA GLY A 24 -30.40 7.97 -15.82
C GLY A 24 -29.79 9.08 -16.67
N LEU A 25 -28.70 9.71 -16.22
CA LEU A 25 -27.96 10.71 -16.99
C LEU A 25 -26.96 10.03 -17.93
N SER A 26 -26.70 10.67 -19.07
CA SER A 26 -25.54 10.34 -19.89
C SER A 26 -24.23 10.65 -19.16
N ASP A 27 -23.12 10.09 -19.62
CA ASP A 27 -21.80 10.31 -19.01
C ASP A 27 -21.43 11.80 -18.89
N LYS A 28 -21.76 12.60 -19.92
CA LYS A 28 -21.50 14.04 -19.93
C LYS A 28 -22.39 14.79 -18.94
N GLU A 29 -23.66 14.42 -18.86
CA GLU A 29 -24.62 15.04 -17.94
C GLU A 29 -24.31 14.70 -16.49
N ALA A 30 -23.95 13.44 -16.21
CA ALA A 30 -23.50 13.01 -14.89
C ALA A 30 -22.27 13.80 -14.43
N GLN A 31 -21.26 13.97 -15.31
CA GLN A 31 -20.08 14.73 -14.96
C GLN A 31 -20.37 16.21 -14.69
N ASN A 32 -21.25 16.82 -15.49
CA ASN A 32 -21.70 18.20 -15.26
C ASN A 32 -22.45 18.34 -13.94
N ALA A 33 -23.34 17.38 -13.62
CA ALA A 33 -24.07 17.35 -12.37
C ALA A 33 -23.13 17.23 -11.15
N LEU A 34 -22.11 16.37 -11.24
CA LEU A 34 -21.10 16.20 -10.20
C LEU A 34 -20.30 17.49 -9.96
N ASN A 35 -19.78 18.11 -11.03
CA ASN A 35 -19.03 19.36 -10.94
C ASN A 35 -19.85 20.50 -10.32
N ASN A 36 -21.12 20.62 -10.73
CA ASN A 36 -22.02 21.63 -10.18
C ASN A 36 -22.33 21.39 -8.69
N ALA A 37 -22.54 20.13 -8.31
CA ALA A 37 -22.90 19.77 -6.94
C ALA A 37 -21.73 19.96 -5.96
N VAL A 38 -20.49 19.74 -6.39
CA VAL A 38 -19.26 19.89 -5.58
C VAL A 38 -18.97 21.34 -5.16
N CYS A 39 -19.60 22.34 -5.78
CA CYS A 39 -19.44 23.75 -5.38
C CYS A 39 -19.80 24.04 -3.91
N LYS A 40 -20.53 23.14 -3.23
CA LYS A 40 -20.82 23.21 -1.79
C LYS A 40 -19.95 22.20 -1.03
N GLU A 41 -19.25 22.64 0.00
CA GLU A 41 -18.27 21.82 0.75
C GLU A 41 -18.85 20.51 1.31
N LYS A 42 -20.06 20.57 1.91
CA LYS A 42 -20.75 19.36 2.40
C LYS A 42 -21.05 18.33 1.30
N ASN A 43 -21.31 18.80 0.09
CA ASN A 43 -21.55 17.91 -1.05
C ASN A 43 -20.25 17.28 -1.54
N HIS A 44 -19.11 17.98 -1.43
CA HIS A 44 -17.82 17.45 -1.83
C HIS A 44 -17.44 16.18 -1.05
N GLU A 45 -17.63 16.18 0.28
CA GLU A 45 -17.38 14.98 1.09
C GLU A 45 -18.34 13.84 0.70
N ASP A 46 -19.66 14.07 0.72
CA ASP A 46 -20.64 13.02 0.47
C ASP A 46 -20.48 12.42 -0.95
N LEU A 47 -20.20 13.23 -1.97
CA LEU A 47 -19.97 12.74 -3.34
C LEU A 47 -18.67 11.94 -3.44
N SER A 48 -17.57 12.43 -2.85
CA SER A 48 -16.29 11.73 -2.85
C SER A 48 -16.41 10.36 -2.17
N LEU A 49 -17.08 10.28 -1.03
CA LEU A 49 -17.32 9.01 -0.33
C LEU A 49 -18.22 8.06 -1.13
N GLY A 50 -19.22 8.58 -1.83
CA GLY A 50 -20.06 7.81 -2.74
C GLY A 50 -19.27 7.21 -3.90
N LEU A 51 -18.33 7.98 -4.49
CA LEU A 51 -17.46 7.50 -5.56
C LEU A 51 -16.45 6.47 -5.05
N ILE A 52 -15.87 6.65 -3.86
CA ILE A 52 -15.04 5.64 -3.19
C ILE A 52 -15.83 4.34 -3.02
N PHE A 53 -17.09 4.42 -2.56
CA PHE A 53 -17.93 3.23 -2.41
C PHE A 53 -18.09 2.47 -3.73
N VAL A 54 -18.34 3.18 -4.84
CA VAL A 54 -18.43 2.57 -6.17
C VAL A 54 -17.10 1.94 -6.57
N ILE A 55 -15.97 2.64 -6.43
CA ILE A 55 -14.63 2.12 -6.73
C ILE A 55 -14.36 0.83 -5.95
N LEU A 56 -14.71 0.80 -4.67
CA LEU A 56 -14.43 -0.34 -3.78
C LEU A 56 -15.39 -1.53 -3.94
N THR A 57 -16.53 -1.35 -4.62
CA THR A 57 -17.57 -2.40 -4.71
C THR A 57 -17.90 -2.82 -6.13
N LYS A 58 -17.57 -2.01 -7.15
CA LYS A 58 -17.91 -2.26 -8.56
C LYS A 58 -16.66 -2.13 -9.45
N PRO A 59 -15.80 -3.16 -9.51
CA PRO A 59 -14.55 -3.13 -10.30
C PRO A 59 -14.74 -2.68 -11.76
N GLN A 60 -15.83 -3.12 -12.39
CA GLN A 60 -16.18 -2.78 -13.78
C GLN A 60 -16.41 -1.28 -14.01
N SER A 61 -16.74 -0.52 -12.97
CA SER A 61 -16.96 0.92 -13.04
C SER A 61 -15.80 1.72 -12.47
N ALA A 62 -14.86 1.08 -11.77
CA ALA A 62 -13.84 1.73 -10.95
C ALA A 62 -12.97 2.72 -11.75
N ALA A 63 -12.49 2.35 -12.93
CA ALA A 63 -11.64 3.22 -13.75
C ALA A 63 -12.35 4.51 -14.20
N LYS A 64 -13.62 4.41 -14.60
CA LYS A 64 -14.43 5.59 -14.91
C LYS A 64 -14.66 6.43 -13.66
N THR A 65 -15.14 5.80 -12.59
CA THR A 65 -15.44 6.49 -11.33
C THR A 65 -14.22 7.17 -10.71
N TYR A 66 -13.02 6.60 -10.85
CA TYR A 66 -11.79 7.22 -10.41
C TYR A 66 -11.44 8.47 -11.24
N ARG A 67 -11.64 8.44 -12.56
CA ARG A 67 -11.52 9.66 -13.40
C ARG A 67 -12.51 10.74 -12.93
N ASP A 68 -13.77 10.38 -12.74
CA ASP A 68 -14.80 11.31 -12.26
C ASP A 68 -14.39 11.90 -10.89
N LEU A 69 -13.87 11.06 -9.99
CA LEU A 69 -13.35 11.47 -8.68
C LEU A 69 -12.22 12.50 -8.82
N THR A 70 -11.21 12.23 -9.64
CA THR A 70 -10.08 13.16 -9.85
C THR A 70 -10.50 14.51 -10.42
N LEU A 71 -11.57 14.55 -11.22
CA LEU A 71 -12.08 15.79 -11.81
C LEU A 71 -12.84 16.66 -10.81
N ILE A 72 -13.45 16.05 -9.79
CA ILE A 72 -14.28 16.79 -8.82
C ILE A 72 -13.50 17.18 -7.56
N THR A 73 -12.38 16.52 -7.27
CA THR A 73 -11.62 16.79 -6.04
C THR A 73 -10.89 18.11 -6.11
N ARG A 74 -10.98 18.91 -5.05
CA ARG A 74 -10.34 20.24 -4.96
C ARG A 74 -9.09 20.27 -4.09
N ASP A 75 -8.83 19.19 -3.38
CA ASP A 75 -7.80 19.05 -2.34
C ASP A 75 -6.71 18.03 -2.72
N GLY A 76 -6.56 17.76 -4.02
CA GLY A 76 -5.58 16.77 -4.50
C GLY A 76 -5.82 15.36 -3.97
N LEU A 77 -7.09 14.98 -3.76
CA LEU A 77 -7.52 13.70 -3.15
C LEU A 77 -7.24 13.57 -1.64
N GLY A 78 -6.93 14.65 -0.93
CA GLY A 78 -6.67 14.62 0.52
C GLY A 78 -7.79 13.96 1.34
N LEU A 79 -9.05 14.33 1.09
CA LEU A 79 -10.22 13.73 1.74
C LEU A 79 -10.35 12.24 1.43
N VAL A 80 -10.05 11.85 0.19
CA VAL A 80 -10.10 10.45 -0.26
C VAL A 80 -9.04 9.63 0.47
N LEU A 81 -7.79 10.13 0.53
CA LEU A 81 -6.69 9.49 1.25
C LEU A 81 -6.97 9.32 2.74
N ASN A 82 -7.51 10.36 3.38
CA ASN A 82 -7.89 10.31 4.80
C ASN A 82 -8.98 9.27 5.05
N SER A 83 -9.98 9.23 4.17
CA SER A 83 -11.09 8.28 4.27
C SER A 83 -10.62 6.83 4.06
N LEU A 84 -9.76 6.59 3.07
CA LEU A 84 -9.14 5.29 2.82
C LEU A 84 -8.23 4.86 3.98
N SER A 85 -7.41 5.78 4.50
CA SER A 85 -6.54 5.50 5.66
C SER A 85 -7.37 5.03 6.86
N HIS A 86 -8.46 5.74 7.16
CA HIS A 86 -9.36 5.34 8.24
C HIS A 86 -10.01 3.99 7.94
N LEU A 87 -10.50 3.76 6.72
CA LEU A 87 -11.09 2.48 6.33
C LEU A 87 -10.11 1.30 6.49
N ILE A 88 -8.86 1.48 6.05
CA ILE A 88 -7.82 0.45 6.12
C ILE A 88 -7.47 0.17 7.59
N LEU A 89 -7.16 1.19 8.37
CA LEU A 89 -6.76 1.00 9.78
C LEU A 89 -7.87 0.35 10.62
N GLU A 90 -9.12 0.73 10.37
CA GLU A 90 -10.24 0.35 11.24
C GLU A 90 -10.99 -0.90 10.77
N ARG A 91 -11.02 -1.18 9.47
CA ARG A 91 -12.00 -2.11 8.88
C ARG A 91 -11.45 -3.04 7.81
N TYR A 92 -10.16 -3.00 7.47
CA TYR A 92 -9.59 -3.83 6.39
C TYR A 92 -9.92 -5.33 6.52
N LEU A 93 -9.79 -5.90 7.72
CA LEU A 93 -10.11 -7.31 7.97
C LEU A 93 -11.60 -7.66 7.78
N ARG A 94 -12.50 -6.67 7.75
CA ARG A 94 -13.95 -6.86 7.52
C ARG A 94 -14.39 -6.53 6.09
N LEU A 95 -13.50 -6.03 5.24
CA LEU A 95 -13.81 -5.79 3.84
C LEU A 95 -14.14 -7.12 3.13
N THR A 96 -14.90 -7.03 2.04
CA THR A 96 -15.05 -8.17 1.12
C THR A 96 -13.74 -8.35 0.34
N ASP A 97 -13.53 -9.52 -0.27
CA ASP A 97 -12.33 -9.76 -1.08
C ASP A 97 -12.27 -8.83 -2.31
N VAL A 98 -13.44 -8.49 -2.88
CA VAL A 98 -13.57 -7.45 -3.92
C VAL A 98 -13.07 -6.11 -3.41
N SER A 99 -13.52 -5.66 -2.24
CA SER A 99 -13.10 -4.36 -1.72
C SER A 99 -11.63 -4.31 -1.33
N ARG A 100 -11.05 -5.39 -0.81
CA ARG A 100 -9.59 -5.46 -0.55
C ARG A 100 -8.80 -5.34 -1.85
N SER A 101 -9.21 -6.06 -2.89
CA SER A 101 -8.59 -5.99 -4.22
C SER A 101 -8.69 -4.58 -4.80
N GLN A 102 -9.85 -3.94 -4.67
CA GLN A 102 -10.07 -2.57 -5.14
C GLN A 102 -9.31 -1.50 -4.35
N VAL A 103 -9.03 -1.71 -3.06
CA VAL A 103 -8.13 -0.83 -2.28
C VAL A 103 -6.72 -0.88 -2.88
N LEU A 104 -6.20 -2.06 -3.21
CA LEU A 104 -4.89 -2.23 -3.83
C LEU A 104 -4.84 -1.67 -5.26
N TRP A 105 -5.92 -1.85 -6.03
CA TRP A 105 -6.08 -1.21 -7.34
C TRP A 105 -6.03 0.32 -7.22
N LEU A 106 -6.79 0.90 -6.28
CA LEU A 106 -6.84 2.35 -6.09
C LEU A 106 -5.50 2.91 -5.62
N LEU A 107 -4.78 2.18 -4.75
CA LEU A 107 -3.42 2.51 -4.35
C LEU A 107 -2.51 2.65 -5.58
N ARG A 108 -2.55 1.66 -6.48
CA ARG A 108 -1.75 1.64 -7.71
C ARG A 108 -2.07 2.82 -8.62
N GLU A 109 -3.35 3.13 -8.80
CA GLU A 109 -3.78 4.27 -9.62
C GLU A 109 -3.35 5.62 -9.03
N MET A 110 -3.41 5.78 -7.70
CA MET A 110 -2.93 6.99 -7.03
C MET A 110 -1.41 7.17 -7.18
N MET A 111 -0.62 6.09 -7.13
CA MET A 111 0.82 6.14 -7.39
C MET A 111 1.10 6.59 -8.84
N ARG A 112 0.41 5.99 -9.82
CA ARG A 112 0.56 6.32 -11.24
C ARG A 112 0.24 7.78 -11.55
N ASN A 113 -0.77 8.33 -10.88
CA ASN A 113 -1.17 9.72 -11.01
C ASN A 113 -0.38 10.68 -10.10
N ALA A 114 0.70 10.21 -9.46
CA ALA A 114 1.57 11.00 -8.60
C ALA A 114 0.80 11.77 -7.50
N VAL A 115 -0.24 11.16 -6.95
CA VAL A 115 -1.00 11.72 -5.83
C VAL A 115 -0.07 11.83 -4.62
N THR A 116 -0.17 12.94 -3.88
CA THR A 116 0.68 13.18 -2.70
C THR A 116 0.25 12.31 -1.52
N ASN A 117 1.17 12.02 -0.59
CA ASN A 117 0.90 11.30 0.67
C ASN A 117 0.40 9.84 0.53
N VAL A 118 0.54 9.22 -0.65
CA VAL A 118 0.11 7.84 -0.93
C VAL A 118 0.92 6.81 -0.13
N GLU A 119 2.14 7.13 0.27
CA GLU A 119 3.00 6.30 1.13
C GLU A 119 2.33 5.97 2.47
N THR A 120 1.46 6.84 2.98
CA THR A 120 0.69 6.58 4.21
C THR A 120 -0.24 5.39 4.05
N LEU A 121 -0.85 5.20 2.88
CA LEU A 121 -1.70 4.03 2.60
C LEU A 121 -0.87 2.74 2.54
N CYS A 122 0.34 2.80 1.99
CA CYS A 122 1.27 1.67 1.95
C CYS A 122 1.61 1.20 3.37
N LEU A 123 2.01 2.14 4.23
CA LEU A 123 2.30 1.88 5.63
C LEU A 123 1.09 1.26 6.35
N ASN A 124 -0.10 1.80 6.14
CA ASN A 124 -1.33 1.28 6.75
C ASN A 124 -1.69 -0.13 6.27
N LEU A 125 -1.48 -0.44 4.98
CA LEU A 125 -1.75 -1.77 4.42
C LEU A 125 -0.75 -2.82 4.89
N MET A 126 0.54 -2.47 4.97
CA MET A 126 1.57 -3.38 5.48
C MET A 126 1.32 -3.83 6.92
N ARG A 127 0.57 -3.05 7.73
CA ARG A 127 0.15 -3.48 9.09
C ARG A 127 -0.79 -4.70 9.08
N HIS A 128 -1.42 -4.99 7.95
CA HIS A 128 -2.30 -6.16 7.78
C HIS A 128 -1.56 -7.35 7.15
N ALA A 129 -0.30 -7.19 6.72
CA ALA A 129 0.57 -8.28 6.33
C ALA A 129 1.14 -8.94 7.59
N ALA A 130 0.45 -9.96 8.10
CA ALA A 130 0.76 -10.57 9.39
C ALA A 130 1.88 -11.62 9.25
N GLY A 131 2.93 -11.49 10.07
CA GLY A 131 3.93 -12.56 10.22
C GLY A 131 3.33 -13.79 10.90
N GLY A 132 3.75 -14.98 10.47
CA GLY A 132 3.26 -16.28 10.94
C GLY A 132 1.90 -16.69 10.38
N ASP A 133 1.24 -15.86 9.57
CA ASP A 133 -0.03 -16.18 8.92
C ASP A 133 0.20 -16.54 7.45
N VAL A 134 0.15 -17.84 7.12
CA VAL A 134 0.28 -18.33 5.74
C VAL A 134 -1.08 -18.59 5.06
N SER A 135 -2.16 -17.98 5.57
CA SER A 135 -3.46 -18.07 4.92
C SER A 135 -3.43 -17.40 3.54
N GLN A 136 -4.22 -17.93 2.60
CA GLN A 136 -4.28 -17.41 1.23
C GLN A 136 -4.57 -15.89 1.20
N ARG A 137 -5.40 -15.40 2.12
CA ARG A 137 -5.76 -13.98 2.19
C ARG A 137 -4.56 -13.11 2.56
N ASN A 138 -3.73 -13.55 3.51
CA ASN A 138 -2.54 -12.80 3.92
C ASN A 138 -1.47 -12.84 2.81
N VAL A 139 -1.25 -14.03 2.23
CA VAL A 139 -0.32 -14.24 1.10
C VAL A 139 -0.67 -13.35 -0.09
N VAL A 140 -1.95 -13.26 -0.47
CA VAL A 140 -2.41 -12.40 -1.58
C VAL A 140 -2.12 -10.92 -1.30
N LEU A 141 -2.31 -10.44 -0.06
CA LEU A 141 -1.98 -9.06 0.28
C LEU A 141 -0.47 -8.81 0.16
N ILE A 142 0.35 -9.70 0.72
CA ILE A 142 1.81 -9.57 0.71
C ILE A 142 2.35 -9.55 -0.72
N GLU A 143 1.90 -10.49 -1.54
CA GLU A 143 2.30 -10.55 -2.95
C GLU A 143 1.82 -9.32 -3.73
N SER A 144 0.56 -8.90 -3.54
CA SER A 144 0.03 -7.73 -4.25
C SER A 144 0.76 -6.43 -3.90
N LEU A 145 1.15 -6.24 -2.64
CA LEU A 145 1.95 -5.10 -2.22
C LEU A 145 3.36 -5.15 -2.84
N LEU A 146 3.96 -6.34 -2.89
CA LEU A 146 5.28 -6.54 -3.48
C LEU A 146 5.27 -6.14 -4.95
N ASP A 147 4.24 -6.56 -5.66
CA ASP A 147 4.04 -6.26 -7.08
C ASP A 147 3.87 -4.77 -7.31
N ILE A 148 3.08 -4.10 -6.45
CA ILE A 148 2.92 -2.64 -6.51
C ILE A 148 4.26 -1.94 -6.31
N TYR A 149 5.07 -2.36 -5.35
CA TYR A 149 6.38 -1.77 -5.10
C TYR A 149 7.38 -2.03 -6.24
N GLN A 150 7.36 -3.22 -6.83
CA GLN A 150 8.19 -3.56 -7.99
C GLN A 150 7.79 -2.76 -9.23
N GLU A 151 6.49 -2.69 -9.54
CA GLU A 151 5.95 -1.92 -10.66
C GLU A 151 6.21 -0.41 -10.52
N ASN A 152 6.23 0.11 -9.28
CA ASN A 152 6.36 1.53 -8.98
C ASN A 152 7.69 1.87 -8.29
N ARG A 153 8.77 1.16 -8.64
CA ARG A 153 10.07 1.28 -7.97
C ARG A 153 10.63 2.71 -7.93
N THR A 154 10.52 3.45 -9.03
CA THR A 154 10.98 4.85 -9.11
C THR A 154 10.16 5.81 -8.24
N TRP A 155 8.91 5.46 -7.95
CA TRP A 155 8.08 6.18 -6.99
C TRP A 155 8.52 5.85 -5.56
N LEU A 156 8.70 4.57 -5.23
CA LEU A 156 9.11 4.10 -3.89
C LEU A 156 10.44 4.73 -3.45
N ASP A 157 11.40 4.84 -4.38
CA ASP A 157 12.73 5.40 -4.15
C ASP A 157 12.72 6.86 -3.63
N LYS A 158 11.60 7.58 -3.76
CA LYS A 158 11.43 8.95 -3.25
C LYS A 158 11.10 9.02 -1.75
N PHE A 159 10.81 7.88 -1.11
CA PHE A 159 10.29 7.83 0.26
C PHE A 159 11.18 6.98 1.18
N PRO A 160 12.27 7.54 1.75
CA PRO A 160 13.20 6.81 2.62
C PRO A 160 12.54 6.04 3.78
N VAL A 161 11.57 6.67 4.47
CA VAL A 161 10.86 6.03 5.58
C VAL A 161 10.03 4.83 5.13
N LEU A 162 9.43 4.91 3.93
CA LEU A 162 8.69 3.79 3.36
C LEU A 162 9.63 2.67 2.95
N ILE A 163 10.79 2.98 2.35
CA ILE A 163 11.83 1.98 2.01
C ILE A 163 12.24 1.20 3.27
N THR A 164 12.57 1.90 4.35
CA THR A 164 12.91 1.29 5.65
C THR A 164 11.81 0.36 6.13
N SER A 165 10.54 0.79 6.03
CA SER A 165 9.39 0.00 6.46
C SER A 165 9.16 -1.24 5.58
N VAL A 166 9.31 -1.10 4.25
CA VAL A 166 9.18 -2.19 3.29
C VAL A 166 10.27 -3.24 3.53
N VAL A 167 11.53 -2.83 3.66
CA VAL A 167 12.64 -3.76 3.94
C VAL A 167 12.42 -4.49 5.26
N TYR A 168 12.04 -3.76 6.31
CA TYR A 168 11.73 -4.35 7.61
C TYR A 168 10.63 -5.42 7.51
N THR A 169 9.50 -5.05 6.90
CA THR A 169 8.33 -5.93 6.76
C THR A 169 8.69 -7.19 5.97
N TYR A 170 9.29 -7.06 4.79
CA TYR A 170 9.56 -8.24 3.97
C TYR A 170 10.69 -9.12 4.51
N LEU A 171 11.72 -8.57 5.16
CA LEU A 171 12.72 -9.40 5.85
C LEU A 171 12.08 -10.32 6.88
N ARG A 172 11.10 -9.80 7.64
CA ARG A 172 10.35 -10.61 8.62
C ARG A 172 9.46 -11.65 7.93
N LEU A 173 8.76 -11.30 6.85
CA LEU A 173 7.81 -12.18 6.17
C LEU A 173 8.49 -13.35 5.44
N ILE A 174 9.69 -13.14 4.88
CA ILE A 174 10.47 -14.16 4.15
C ILE A 174 10.71 -15.43 4.99
N GLU A 175 10.80 -15.30 6.32
CA GLU A 175 10.96 -16.43 7.24
C GLU A 175 9.76 -17.39 7.20
N ASP A 176 8.55 -16.84 7.06
CA ASP A 176 7.30 -17.59 7.12
C ASP A 176 6.99 -18.29 5.79
N HIS A 177 7.60 -17.87 4.69
CA HIS A 177 7.33 -18.37 3.33
C HIS A 177 8.27 -19.49 2.88
N SER A 178 8.87 -20.23 3.83
CA SER A 178 9.85 -21.28 3.54
C SER A 178 9.26 -22.57 2.94
N GLY A 179 7.94 -22.76 2.99
CA GLY A 179 7.27 -23.94 2.46
C GLY A 179 7.27 -24.02 0.93
N PRO A 180 7.26 -25.22 0.32
CA PRO A 180 7.35 -25.39 -1.14
C PRO A 180 6.26 -24.65 -1.94
N LYS A 181 5.05 -24.54 -1.38
CA LYS A 181 3.92 -23.84 -2.02
C LYS A 181 4.12 -22.32 -2.13
N LEU A 182 5.01 -21.75 -1.33
CA LEU A 182 5.30 -20.32 -1.28
C LEU A 182 6.70 -20.00 -1.84
N ALA A 183 7.37 -20.99 -2.44
CA ALA A 183 8.74 -20.82 -2.93
C ALA A 183 8.87 -19.71 -3.97
N GLU A 184 7.90 -19.59 -4.88
CA GLU A 184 7.89 -18.53 -5.91
C GLU A 184 7.73 -17.14 -5.28
N LEU A 185 6.78 -16.98 -4.34
CA LEU A 185 6.60 -15.74 -3.60
C LEU A 185 7.88 -15.39 -2.82
N ARG A 186 8.42 -16.35 -2.06
CA ARG A 186 9.65 -16.14 -1.28
C ARG A 186 10.81 -15.70 -2.17
N GLN A 187 10.96 -16.31 -3.34
CA GLN A 187 12.01 -15.91 -4.27
C GLN A 187 11.81 -14.47 -4.75
N LYS A 188 10.57 -14.07 -5.06
CA LYS A 188 10.22 -12.70 -5.44
C LYS A 188 10.55 -11.70 -4.34
N GLU A 189 10.22 -12.03 -3.09
CA GLU A 189 10.52 -11.23 -1.90
C GLU A 189 12.04 -11.09 -1.71
N VAL A 190 12.78 -12.19 -1.75
CA VAL A 190 14.25 -12.23 -1.62
C VAL A 190 14.90 -11.34 -2.67
N THR A 191 14.54 -11.53 -3.95
CA THR A 191 15.10 -10.76 -5.06
C THR A 191 14.85 -9.26 -4.88
N PHE A 192 13.62 -8.87 -4.53
CA PHE A 192 13.27 -7.48 -4.33
C PHE A 192 13.99 -6.85 -3.13
N VAL A 193 13.95 -7.51 -1.97
CA VAL A 193 14.54 -6.99 -0.73
C VAL A 193 16.05 -6.87 -0.83
N VAL A 194 16.74 -7.87 -1.41
CA VAL A 194 18.19 -7.81 -1.57
C VAL A 194 18.60 -6.68 -2.52
N ALA A 195 17.88 -6.48 -3.63
CA ALA A 195 18.12 -5.35 -4.52
C ALA A 195 17.90 -4.02 -3.81
N LEU A 196 16.78 -3.87 -3.10
CA LEU A 196 16.44 -2.65 -2.37
C LEU A 196 17.47 -2.33 -1.28
N ILE A 197 17.92 -3.31 -0.50
CA ILE A 197 18.97 -3.12 0.51
C ILE A 197 20.28 -2.66 -0.12
N ARG A 198 20.69 -3.25 -1.25
CA ARG A 198 21.96 -2.89 -1.91
C ARG A 198 21.93 -1.48 -2.47
N GLU A 199 20.80 -1.07 -3.04
CA GLU A 199 20.65 0.23 -3.70
C GLU A 199 20.32 1.36 -2.72
N ARG A 200 19.71 1.04 -1.57
CA ARG A 200 19.23 1.98 -0.55
C ARG A 200 19.74 1.62 0.84
N PHE A 201 21.02 1.23 0.92
CA PHE A 201 21.60 0.71 2.17
C PHE A 201 21.61 1.76 3.29
N GLY A 202 21.87 3.03 2.95
CA GLY A 202 21.88 4.14 3.92
C GLY A 202 20.54 4.31 4.63
N GLU A 203 19.44 4.18 3.90
CA GLU A 203 18.09 4.20 4.43
C GLU A 203 17.84 2.99 5.34
N CYS A 204 18.30 1.80 4.94
CA CYS A 204 18.15 0.58 5.73
C CYS A 204 18.87 0.64 7.09
N LEU A 205 19.97 1.39 7.20
CA LEU A 205 20.69 1.57 8.47
C LEU A 205 19.84 2.24 9.55
N THR A 206 18.79 2.98 9.18
CA THR A 206 17.86 3.62 10.14
C THR A 206 17.03 2.62 10.94
N ILE A 207 16.93 1.36 10.48
CA ILE A 207 16.32 0.25 11.24
C ILE A 207 17.16 -0.06 12.50
N GLY A 208 18.48 0.20 12.46
CA GLY A 208 19.39 -0.04 13.57
C GLY A 208 19.67 -1.53 13.82
N ARG A 209 19.88 -1.91 15.09
CA ARG A 209 20.24 -3.27 15.49
C ARG A 209 19.28 -4.34 14.98
N ASP A 210 17.99 -4.00 14.87
CA ASP A 210 16.98 -4.96 14.43
C ASP A 210 17.20 -5.41 12.97
N PHE A 211 17.85 -4.57 12.16
CA PHE A 211 18.22 -4.92 10.79
C PHE A 211 19.17 -6.12 10.74
N VAL A 212 20.19 -6.11 11.61
CA VAL A 212 21.17 -7.20 11.71
C VAL A 212 20.48 -8.49 12.14
N ARG A 213 19.59 -8.41 13.14
CA ARG A 213 18.81 -9.56 13.62
C ARG A 213 17.95 -10.15 12.50
N LEU A 214 17.23 -9.32 11.75
CA LEU A 214 16.40 -9.76 10.63
C LEU A 214 17.25 -10.40 9.51
N LEU A 215 18.41 -9.83 9.18
CA LEU A 215 19.32 -10.40 8.19
C LEU A 215 19.91 -11.75 8.63
N GLN A 216 20.20 -11.92 9.92
CA GLN A 216 20.66 -13.19 10.48
C GLN A 216 19.61 -14.30 10.30
N ASN A 217 18.33 -13.98 10.48
CA ASN A 217 17.24 -14.95 10.34
C ASN A 217 17.14 -15.52 8.91
N VAL A 218 17.48 -14.71 7.90
CA VAL A 218 17.43 -15.10 6.48
C VAL A 218 18.80 -15.44 5.88
N ALA A 219 19.87 -15.44 6.67
CA ALA A 219 21.26 -15.57 6.20
C ALA A 219 21.57 -16.87 5.45
N ARG A 220 20.78 -17.93 5.63
CA ARG A 220 20.95 -19.21 4.93
C ARG A 220 20.47 -19.16 3.47
N ILE A 221 19.73 -18.13 3.08
CA ILE A 221 19.30 -17.91 1.70
C ILE A 221 20.51 -17.39 0.91
N PRO A 222 20.87 -17.98 -0.25
CA PRO A 222 22.10 -17.66 -0.97
C PRO A 222 22.34 -16.16 -1.25
N GLU A 223 21.28 -15.44 -1.62
CA GLU A 223 21.35 -14.01 -1.92
C GLU A 223 21.63 -13.17 -0.68
N PHE A 224 21.07 -13.56 0.46
CA PHE A 224 21.34 -12.94 1.76
C PHE A 224 22.72 -13.32 2.30
N ASP A 225 23.19 -14.56 2.13
CA ASP A 225 24.58 -14.95 2.44
C ASP A 225 25.59 -14.06 1.69
N LYS A 226 25.36 -13.85 0.39
CA LYS A 226 26.19 -12.96 -0.43
C LYS A 226 26.13 -11.51 0.08
N LEU A 227 24.94 -11.01 0.43
CA LEU A 227 24.79 -9.70 1.04
C LEU A 227 25.55 -9.59 2.38
N TRP A 228 25.52 -10.65 3.20
CA TRP A 228 26.24 -10.72 4.46
C TRP A 228 27.76 -10.66 4.27
N LYS A 229 28.29 -11.37 3.27
CA LYS A 229 29.70 -11.27 2.88
C LYS A 229 30.06 -9.85 2.45
N ASP A 230 29.21 -9.18 1.69
CA ASP A 230 29.47 -7.78 1.28
C ASP A 230 29.44 -6.82 2.47
N ILE A 231 28.52 -7.02 3.42
CA ILE A 231 28.41 -6.22 4.65
C ILE A 231 29.66 -6.37 5.53
N LEU A 232 30.18 -7.59 5.67
CA LEU A 232 31.33 -7.86 6.54
C LEU A 232 32.68 -7.55 5.86
N LEU A 233 32.82 -7.86 4.57
CA LEU A 233 34.10 -7.82 3.87
C LEU A 233 34.28 -6.58 2.99
N LYS A 234 33.17 -5.95 2.55
CA LYS A 234 33.17 -4.81 1.62
C LYS A 234 32.11 -3.73 1.98
N PRO A 235 31.96 -3.33 3.26
CA PRO A 235 30.86 -2.46 3.72
C PRO A 235 30.75 -1.14 2.95
N LYS A 236 31.90 -0.55 2.59
CA LYS A 236 31.97 0.72 1.83
C LYS A 236 31.39 0.64 0.42
N THR A 237 31.25 -0.56 -0.15
CA THR A 237 30.60 -0.76 -1.46
C THR A 237 29.07 -0.63 -1.38
N LEU A 238 28.50 -0.79 -0.19
CA LEU A 238 27.06 -0.65 0.07
C LEU A 238 26.71 0.77 0.51
N CYS A 239 27.54 1.37 1.35
CA CYS A 239 27.41 2.77 1.75
C CYS A 239 28.79 3.33 2.15
N PRO A 240 29.28 4.43 1.57
CA PRO A 240 30.60 4.98 1.86
C PRO A 240 30.86 5.28 3.34
N ASN A 241 29.80 5.65 4.06
CA ASN A 241 29.84 6.02 5.47
C ASN A 241 29.63 4.82 6.43
N PHE A 242 29.39 3.62 5.89
CA PHE A 242 29.23 2.42 6.70
C PHE A 242 30.58 1.72 6.87
N THR A 243 31.03 1.60 8.13
CA THR A 243 32.35 1.06 8.47
C THR A 243 32.33 -0.42 8.87
N GLY A 244 31.14 -1.03 9.02
CA GLY A 244 30.98 -2.44 9.37
C GLY A 244 30.00 -2.65 10.52
N VAL A 245 29.73 -3.91 10.85
CA VAL A 245 28.93 -4.32 12.03
C VAL A 245 29.87 -4.49 13.22
N TYR A 246 29.64 -3.73 14.30
CA TYR A 246 30.40 -3.86 15.54
C TYR A 246 29.67 -4.77 16.52
N PRO A 247 30.38 -5.61 17.30
CA PRO A 247 29.80 -6.29 18.46
C PRO A 247 29.34 -5.25 19.49
N ASP A 248 28.17 -5.45 20.11
CA ASP A 248 27.78 -4.69 21.30
C ASP A 248 28.84 -4.98 22.39
N THR A 249 29.63 -3.97 22.77
CA THR A 249 30.55 -4.00 23.92
C THR A 249 29.80 -3.93 25.23
#